data_AF-A0A7C9ER43-F1
#
_entry.id   AF-A0A7C9ER43-F1
#
_cell.length_a   1.000
_cell.length_b   1.000
_cell.length_c   1.000
_cell.angle_alpha   90.00
_cell.angle_beta   90.00
_cell.angle_gamma   90.00
#
_symmetry.space_group_name_H-M   'P 1'
#
loop_
_entity.id
_entity.type
_entity.pdbx_description
1 polymer ?
#
loop_
_entity_poly.entity_id
_entity_poly.type
_entity_poly.pdbx_seq_one_letter_code
_entity_poly.pdbx_strand_id
1 'polypeptide(L)'
;YTPAPAPAPASLPPPPPPPPLMSKDPGVLGVEEGGGLSRPNGGKAIKRKAKERAANAIVDLVTNQLSTLGTTAVDKVDLLRQYVKVQERKAATFEEAVRLRHRYQALKERHQQFKERQWEERVLRMNTTNMCPEDATYYGQLQEQIRSRYCRPPLSNE
;
A
#
# COMPACT_ATOMS: atom_id res chain seq x y z
N TYR A 1 45.38 -45.96 22.20
CA TYR A 1 44.83 -45.61 20.89
C TYR A 1 43.33 -45.82 20.93
N THR A 2 42.58 -44.74 21.00
CA THR A 2 41.11 -44.69 20.89
C THR A 2 40.80 -43.61 19.85
N PRO A 3 40.03 -43.89 18.78
CA PRO A 3 39.67 -42.86 17.82
C PRO A 3 38.59 -41.95 18.40
N ALA A 4 38.78 -40.64 18.23
CA ALA A 4 37.81 -39.62 18.61
C ALA A 4 36.58 -39.66 17.67
N PRO A 5 35.35 -39.39 18.17
CA PRO A 5 34.16 -39.33 17.34
C PRO A 5 34.13 -38.07 16.45
N ALA A 6 33.59 -38.22 15.25
CA ALA A 6 33.50 -37.19 14.22
C ALA A 6 32.62 -35.99 14.64
N PRO A 7 32.90 -34.77 14.12
CA PRO A 7 32.12 -33.58 14.42
C PRO A 7 30.71 -33.66 13.80
N ALA A 8 29.71 -33.24 14.58
CA ALA A 8 28.32 -33.10 14.13
C ALA A 8 28.18 -32.07 12.99
N PRO A 9 27.22 -32.24 12.07
CA PRO A 9 27.05 -31.33 10.94
C PRO A 9 26.62 -29.93 11.41
N ALA A 10 27.24 -28.91 10.79
CA ALA A 10 26.94 -27.50 11.00
C ALA A 10 25.45 -27.19 10.81
N SER A 11 24.84 -26.62 11.84
CA SER A 11 23.52 -26.02 11.78
C SER A 11 23.52 -24.88 10.76
N LEU A 12 22.81 -25.05 9.65
CA LEU A 12 22.61 -24.02 8.64
C LEU A 12 21.87 -22.81 9.25
N PRO A 13 22.19 -21.56 8.84
CA PRO A 13 21.44 -20.38 9.26
C PRO A 13 19.97 -20.47 8.80
N PRO A 14 19.02 -19.90 9.56
CA PRO A 14 17.61 -19.95 9.20
C PRO A 14 17.38 -19.24 7.85
N PRO A 15 16.55 -19.82 6.96
CA PRO A 15 16.32 -19.24 5.64
C PRO A 15 15.57 -17.91 5.74
N PRO A 16 15.80 -16.98 4.79
CA PRO A 16 15.06 -15.73 4.72
C PRO A 16 13.56 -15.99 4.44
N PRO A 17 12.66 -15.11 4.92
CA PRO A 17 11.22 -15.26 4.71
C PRO A 17 10.87 -15.22 3.21
N PRO A 18 9.91 -16.06 2.75
CA PRO A 18 9.56 -16.13 1.34
C PRO A 18 8.88 -14.83 0.87
N PRO A 19 9.09 -14.42 -0.40
CA PRO A 19 8.37 -13.30 -0.97
C PRO A 19 6.86 -13.62 -1.07
N PRO A 20 5.99 -12.61 -0.96
CA PRO A 20 4.55 -12.82 -1.06
C PRO A 20 4.17 -13.37 -2.44
N LEU A 21 3.53 -14.55 -2.45
CA LEU A 21 2.95 -15.18 -3.63
C LEU A 21 1.93 -14.23 -4.27
N MET A 22 2.33 -13.62 -5.37
CA MET A 22 1.40 -13.04 -6.35
C MET A 22 0.80 -14.20 -7.15
N SER A 23 -0.30 -14.76 -6.66
CA SER A 23 -1.12 -15.66 -7.48
C SER A 23 -1.87 -14.83 -8.51
N LYS A 24 -1.43 -14.94 -9.77
CA LYS A 24 -2.07 -14.35 -10.93
C LYS A 24 -2.60 -15.47 -11.85
N ASP A 25 -3.91 -15.38 -12.13
CA ASP A 25 -4.67 -15.89 -13.29
C ASP A 25 -4.96 -17.42 -13.39
N PRO A 26 -5.82 -17.86 -14.34
CA PRO A 26 -7.21 -17.48 -14.61
C PRO A 26 -8.14 -18.73 -14.62
N GLY A 27 -9.46 -18.52 -14.77
CA GLY A 27 -10.50 -19.55 -14.54
C GLY A 27 -10.54 -20.77 -15.47
N VAL A 28 -11.27 -21.79 -15.02
CA VAL A 28 -11.82 -22.89 -15.83
C VAL A 28 -13.23 -23.26 -15.29
N LEU A 29 -14.09 -23.61 -16.24
CA LEU A 29 -15.53 -23.83 -16.21
C LEU A 29 -16.05 -24.89 -15.23
N GLY A 30 -17.31 -24.71 -14.82
CA GLY A 30 -18.17 -25.71 -14.19
C GLY A 30 -19.61 -25.19 -14.14
N VAL A 31 -20.35 -25.41 -15.23
CA VAL A 31 -21.83 -25.38 -15.25
C VAL A 31 -22.30 -26.53 -14.36
N GLU A 32 -23.26 -26.28 -13.47
CA GLU A 32 -24.33 -27.21 -13.04
C GLU A 32 -25.36 -26.38 -12.26
N GLU A 33 -26.62 -26.70 -12.55
CA GLU A 33 -27.84 -25.96 -12.28
C GLU A 33 -28.46 -26.37 -10.92
N GLY A 34 -29.23 -25.47 -10.31
CA GLY A 34 -30.28 -25.85 -9.35
C GLY A 34 -29.91 -25.78 -7.86
N GLY A 35 -30.77 -25.10 -7.09
CA GLY A 35 -30.82 -25.23 -5.62
C GLY A 35 -30.62 -23.91 -4.89
N GLY A 36 -31.74 -23.22 -4.60
CA GLY A 36 -31.74 -21.93 -3.97
C GLY A 36 -31.05 -21.88 -2.61
N LEU A 37 -30.21 -20.85 -2.42
CA LEU A 37 -30.04 -20.18 -1.16
C LEU A 37 -29.52 -18.76 -1.44
N SER A 38 -30.42 -17.78 -1.45
CA SER A 38 -30.08 -16.36 -1.54
C SER A 38 -29.15 -15.99 -0.38
N ARG A 39 -27.84 -16.07 -0.62
CA ARG A 39 -26.85 -15.43 0.23
C ARG A 39 -27.14 -13.93 0.22
N PRO A 40 -27.20 -13.26 1.38
CA PRO A 40 -27.41 -11.82 1.40
C PRO A 40 -26.30 -11.17 0.58
N ASN A 41 -26.69 -10.47 -0.48
CA ASN A 41 -25.80 -9.76 -1.40
C ASN A 41 -24.76 -8.99 -0.58
N GLY A 42 -23.54 -9.52 -0.53
CA GLY A 42 -22.51 -9.04 0.38
C GLY A 42 -22.24 -7.55 0.17
N GLY A 43 -21.78 -6.85 1.20
CA GLY A 43 -21.52 -5.40 1.16
C GLY A 43 -20.64 -4.93 -0.01
N LYS A 44 -19.94 -5.84 -0.69
CA LYS A 44 -19.25 -5.59 -1.98
C LYS A 44 -20.21 -5.26 -3.13
N ALA A 45 -21.36 -5.93 -3.25
CA ALA A 45 -22.39 -5.65 -4.24
C ALA A 45 -23.10 -4.31 -3.96
N ILE A 46 -23.37 -4.02 -2.69
CA ILE A 46 -23.95 -2.73 -2.26
C ILE A 46 -22.97 -1.59 -2.53
N LYS A 47 -21.68 -1.75 -2.19
CA LYS A 47 -20.63 -0.77 -2.53
C LYS A 47 -20.51 -0.56 -4.03
N ARG A 48 -20.58 -1.63 -4.83
CA ARG A 48 -20.51 -1.53 -6.29
C ARG A 48 -21.71 -0.74 -6.83
N LYS A 49 -22.93 -1.04 -6.39
CA LYS A 49 -24.15 -0.30 -6.77
C LYS A 49 -24.14 1.16 -6.30
N ALA A 50 -23.64 1.45 -5.10
CA ALA A 50 -23.47 2.83 -4.62
C ALA A 50 -22.45 3.61 -5.45
N LYS A 51 -21.34 2.95 -5.86
CA LYS A 51 -20.33 3.54 -6.73
C LYS A 51 -20.85 3.78 -8.15
N GLU A 52 -21.66 2.86 -8.68
CA GLU A 52 -22.34 2.98 -9.98
C GLU A 52 -23.35 4.13 -9.98
N ARG A 53 -24.19 4.23 -8.94
CA ARG A 53 -25.13 5.36 -8.78
C ARG A 53 -24.41 6.70 -8.61
N ALA A 54 -23.31 6.75 -7.87
CA ALA A 54 -22.51 7.97 -7.71
C ALA A 54 -21.78 8.39 -9.01
N ALA A 55 -21.40 7.41 -9.85
CA ALA A 55 -20.83 7.70 -11.17
C ALA A 55 -21.88 8.30 -12.10
N ASN A 56 -23.12 7.80 -12.06
CA ASN A 56 -24.19 8.17 -12.99
C ASN A 56 -25.11 9.29 -12.50
N ALA A 57 -24.97 9.80 -11.28
CA ALA A 57 -25.82 10.86 -10.73
C ALA A 57 -25.90 12.13 -11.60
N ILE A 58 -24.85 12.42 -12.38
CA ILE A 58 -24.83 13.55 -13.33
C ILE A 58 -25.68 13.26 -14.56
N VAL A 59 -25.56 12.03 -15.10
CA VAL A 59 -26.37 11.56 -16.22
C VAL A 59 -27.83 11.52 -15.77
N ASP A 60 -28.12 11.04 -14.57
CA ASP A 60 -29.48 11.02 -14.04
C ASP A 60 -30.05 12.43 -13.79
N LEU A 61 -29.25 13.39 -13.30
CA LEU A 61 -29.72 14.77 -13.08
C LEU A 61 -30.03 15.47 -14.41
N VAL A 62 -29.12 15.38 -15.38
CA VAL A 62 -29.25 16.03 -16.70
C VAL A 62 -30.34 15.34 -17.52
N THR A 63 -30.35 14.01 -17.56
CA THR A 63 -31.31 13.24 -18.37
C THR A 63 -32.71 13.29 -17.78
N ASN A 64 -32.90 13.22 -16.45
CA ASN A 64 -34.24 13.27 -15.86
C ASN A 64 -34.84 14.68 -15.86
N GLN A 65 -34.04 15.75 -15.74
CA GLN A 65 -34.58 17.12 -15.72
C GLN A 65 -34.71 17.77 -17.10
N LEU A 66 -33.90 17.37 -18.09
CA LEU A 66 -34.08 17.86 -19.47
C LEU A 66 -35.09 17.04 -20.28
N SER A 67 -35.38 15.79 -19.89
CA SER A 67 -36.42 14.98 -20.54
C SER A 67 -37.84 15.39 -20.15
N THR A 68 -38.01 16.14 -19.06
CA THR A 68 -39.27 16.82 -18.74
C THR A 68 -39.53 17.96 -19.73
N LEU A 69 -40.40 17.69 -20.71
CA LEU A 69 -40.96 18.65 -21.68
C LEU A 69 -41.52 19.88 -20.94
N GLY A 70 -40.75 20.98 -20.88
CA GLY A 70 -41.23 22.25 -20.33
C GLY A 70 -40.24 23.13 -19.58
N THR A 71 -38.95 22.77 -19.47
CA THR A 71 -37.97 23.60 -18.72
C THR A 71 -37.77 24.98 -19.36
N THR A 72 -38.00 26.03 -18.58
CA THR A 72 -37.75 27.42 -18.97
C THR A 72 -36.25 27.73 -19.00
N ALA A 73 -35.85 28.88 -19.55
CA ALA A 73 -34.44 29.27 -19.58
C ALA A 73 -33.83 29.38 -18.16
N VAL A 74 -34.64 29.77 -17.17
CA VAL A 74 -34.24 29.87 -15.76
C VAL A 74 -33.91 28.49 -15.20
N ASP A 75 -34.77 27.50 -15.43
CA ASP A 75 -34.57 26.12 -14.97
C ASP A 75 -33.28 25.51 -15.53
N LYS A 76 -32.94 25.82 -16.79
CA LYS A 76 -31.70 25.38 -17.43
C LYS A 76 -30.45 26.01 -16.80
N VAL A 77 -30.52 27.30 -16.46
CA VAL A 77 -29.43 28.00 -15.77
C VAL A 77 -29.23 27.45 -14.36
N ASP A 78 -30.31 27.16 -13.64
CA ASP A 78 -30.23 26.57 -12.31
C ASP A 78 -29.69 25.15 -12.33
N LEU A 79 -30.06 24.35 -13.32
CA LEU A 79 -29.50 23.02 -13.55
C LEU A 79 -27.98 23.08 -13.79
N LEU A 80 -27.51 24.04 -14.61
CA LEU A 80 -26.08 24.25 -14.82
C LEU A 80 -25.35 24.67 -13.54
N ARG A 81 -25.95 25.54 -12.72
CA ARG A 81 -25.38 25.92 -11.41
C ARG A 81 -25.28 24.72 -10.47
N GLN A 82 -26.30 23.87 -10.42
CA GLN A 82 -26.27 22.64 -9.63
C GLN A 82 -25.21 21.67 -10.14
N TYR A 83 -25.05 21.55 -11.45
CA TYR A 83 -24.02 20.74 -12.06
C TYR A 83 -22.61 21.18 -11.66
N VAL A 84 -22.31 22.48 -11.73
CA VAL A 84 -21.02 23.02 -11.31
C VAL A 84 -20.74 22.68 -9.85
N LYS A 85 -21.72 22.86 -8.96
CA LYS A 85 -21.59 22.49 -7.53
C LYS A 85 -21.29 21.00 -7.33
N VAL A 86 -21.90 20.12 -8.11
CA VAL A 86 -21.61 18.68 -8.05
C VAL A 86 -20.19 18.38 -8.51
N GLN A 87 -19.71 19.05 -9.55
CA GLN A 87 -18.34 18.88 -10.03
C GLN A 87 -17.30 19.40 -9.04
N GLU A 88 -17.53 20.55 -8.42
CA GLU A 88 -16.68 21.09 -7.35
C GLU A 88 -16.58 20.12 -6.17
N ARG A 89 -17.71 19.53 -5.76
CA ARG A 89 -17.72 18.50 -4.70
C ARG A 89 -16.95 17.26 -5.11
N LYS A 90 -17.08 16.80 -6.37
CA LYS A 90 -16.29 15.67 -6.89
C LYS A 90 -14.79 15.99 -6.88
N ALA A 91 -14.39 17.18 -7.31
CA ALA A 91 -13.00 17.63 -7.28
C ALA A 91 -12.45 17.64 -5.85
N ALA A 92 -13.17 18.23 -4.89
CA ALA A 92 -12.77 18.26 -3.49
C ALA A 92 -12.62 16.85 -2.88
N THR A 93 -13.51 15.91 -3.22
CA THR A 93 -13.35 14.52 -2.74
C THR A 93 -12.14 13.81 -3.34
N PHE A 94 -11.77 14.15 -4.58
CA PHE A 94 -10.59 13.60 -5.23
C PHE A 94 -9.30 14.16 -4.60
N GLU A 95 -9.24 15.46 -4.34
CA GLU A 95 -8.13 16.10 -3.64
C GLU A 95 -7.92 15.49 -2.24
N GLU A 96 -9.00 15.28 -1.49
CA GLU A 96 -8.93 14.61 -0.19
C GLU A 96 -8.42 13.16 -0.29
N ALA A 97 -8.85 12.42 -1.32
CA ALA A 97 -8.35 11.07 -1.56
C ALA A 97 -6.85 11.05 -1.90
N VAL A 98 -6.38 12.00 -2.70
CA VAL A 98 -4.94 12.18 -3.02
C VAL A 98 -4.16 12.55 -1.75
N ARG A 99 -4.67 13.49 -0.95
CA ARG A 99 -4.08 13.88 0.33
C ARG A 99 -3.94 12.69 1.28
N LEU A 100 -4.98 11.85 1.37
CA LEU A 100 -4.93 10.64 2.19
C LEU A 100 -3.87 9.66 1.70
N ARG A 101 -3.75 9.47 0.38
CA ARG A 101 -2.73 8.60 -0.21
C ARG A 101 -1.32 9.09 0.13
N HIS A 102 -1.05 10.37 -0.04
CA HIS A 102 0.25 10.95 0.31
C HIS A 102 0.57 10.79 1.80
N ARG A 103 -0.41 11.03 2.68
CA ARG A 103 -0.22 10.80 4.13
C ARG A 103 0.08 9.34 4.46
N TYR A 104 -0.64 8.40 3.85
CA TYR A 104 -0.39 6.98 4.06
C TYR A 104 1.01 6.57 3.59
N GLN A 105 1.43 7.07 2.42
CA GLN A 105 2.76 6.79 1.89
C GLN A 105 3.85 7.36 2.79
N ALA A 106 3.70 8.61 3.25
CA ALA A 106 4.64 9.24 4.20
C ALA A 106 4.73 8.46 5.52
N LEU A 107 3.62 7.94 6.05
CA LEU A 107 3.62 7.09 7.25
C LEU A 107 4.36 5.77 7.01
N LYS A 108 4.15 5.13 5.86
CA LYS A 108 4.84 3.90 5.49
C LYS A 108 6.35 4.11 5.37
N GLU A 109 6.77 5.19 4.73
CA GLU A 109 8.17 5.57 4.60
C GLU A 109 8.80 5.87 5.96
N ARG A 110 8.14 6.64 6.82
CA ARG A 110 8.62 6.90 8.20
C ARG A 110 8.75 5.62 9.02
N HIS A 111 7.81 4.70 8.91
CA HIS A 111 7.86 3.41 9.60
C HIS A 111 9.04 2.57 9.11
N GLN A 112 9.28 2.56 7.81
CA GLN A 112 10.42 1.88 7.21
C GLN A 112 11.75 2.50 7.69
N GLN A 113 11.88 3.81 7.66
CA GLN A 113 13.05 4.54 8.17
C GLN A 113 13.28 4.30 9.66
N PHE A 114 12.21 4.16 10.45
CA PHE A 114 12.33 3.84 11.87
C PHE A 114 12.92 2.42 12.07
N LYS A 115 12.44 1.44 11.31
CA LYS A 115 12.99 0.08 11.33
C LYS A 115 14.46 0.03 10.92
N GLU A 116 14.81 0.77 9.86
CA GLU A 116 16.19 0.88 9.39
C GLU A 116 17.09 1.48 10.46
N ARG A 117 16.69 2.59 11.10
CA ARG A 117 17.44 3.19 12.21
C ARG A 117 17.59 2.24 13.39
N GLN A 118 16.55 1.50 13.76
CA GLN A 118 16.64 0.50 14.83
C GLN A 118 17.60 -0.64 14.49
N TRP A 119 17.62 -1.08 13.23
CA TRP A 119 18.57 -2.07 12.76
C TRP A 119 20.00 -1.53 12.77
N GLU A 120 20.23 -0.32 12.27
CA GLU A 120 21.54 0.33 12.28
C GLU A 120 22.07 0.53 13.71
N GLU A 121 21.22 0.98 14.63
CA GLU A 121 21.55 1.14 16.04
C GLU A 121 21.91 -0.19 16.70
N ARG A 122 21.25 -1.29 16.30
CA ARG A 122 21.61 -2.64 16.75
C ARG A 122 22.97 -3.07 16.21
N VAL A 123 23.24 -2.82 14.92
CA VAL A 123 24.53 -3.15 14.30
C VAL A 123 25.66 -2.37 14.97
N LEU A 124 25.46 -1.07 15.24
CA LEU A 124 26.46 -0.23 15.92
C LEU A 124 26.75 -0.68 17.36
N ARG A 125 25.75 -1.23 18.06
CA ARG A 125 25.91 -1.77 19.42
C ARG A 125 26.47 -3.18 19.46
N MET A 126 26.61 -3.84 18.31
CA MET A 126 27.09 -5.21 18.26
C MET A 126 28.59 -5.27 18.54
N ASN A 127 28.99 -6.11 19.50
CA ASN A 127 30.40 -6.33 19.81
C ASN A 127 30.99 -7.37 18.85
N THR A 128 31.89 -6.94 17.98
CA THR A 128 32.52 -7.78 16.94
C THR A 128 33.66 -8.65 17.48
N THR A 129 34.19 -8.36 18.67
CA THR A 129 35.35 -9.07 19.24
C THR A 129 35.06 -10.53 19.59
N ASN A 130 33.79 -10.86 19.87
CA ASN A 130 33.37 -12.22 20.25
C ASN A 130 32.80 -13.04 19.08
N MET A 131 32.95 -12.56 17.85
CA MET A 131 32.41 -13.22 16.64
C MET A 131 33.50 -13.93 15.85
N CYS A 132 33.09 -14.77 14.88
CA CYS A 132 33.99 -15.39 13.93
C CYS A 132 34.75 -14.29 13.14
N PRO A 133 36.02 -14.48 12.74
CA PRO A 133 36.81 -13.44 12.06
C PRO A 133 36.14 -12.88 10.80
N GLU A 134 35.45 -13.73 10.04
CA GLU A 134 34.71 -13.35 8.83
C GLU A 134 33.54 -12.40 9.16
N ASP A 135 32.74 -12.75 10.17
CA ASP A 135 31.61 -11.94 10.63
C ASP A 135 32.09 -10.64 11.29
N ALA A 136 33.16 -10.71 12.09
CA ALA A 136 33.77 -9.54 12.73
C ALA A 136 34.23 -8.51 11.69
N THR A 137 34.81 -8.98 10.59
CA THR A 137 35.23 -8.14 9.46
C THR A 137 34.03 -7.54 8.73
N TYR A 138 33.01 -8.35 8.41
CA TYR A 138 31.79 -7.91 7.74
C TYR A 138 31.06 -6.82 8.55
N TYR A 139 30.77 -7.10 9.82
CA TYR A 139 30.06 -6.15 10.68
C TYR A 139 30.92 -4.94 11.04
N GLY A 140 32.24 -5.08 11.13
CA GLY A 140 33.16 -3.95 11.31
C GLY A 140 33.10 -2.96 10.14
N GLN A 141 33.15 -3.45 8.90
CA GLN A 141 32.98 -2.59 7.71
C GLN A 141 31.59 -1.96 7.67
N LEU A 142 30.55 -2.72 8.00
CA LEU A 142 29.18 -2.24 8.02
C LEU A 142 28.95 -1.15 9.09
N GLN A 143 29.54 -1.29 10.29
CA GLN A 143 29.50 -0.26 11.32
C GLN A 143 30.15 1.04 10.85
N GLU A 144 31.28 0.96 10.15
CA GLU A 144 31.97 2.13 9.61
C GLU A 144 31.16 2.80 8.48
N GLN A 145 30.53 2.00 7.60
CA GLN A 145 29.60 2.50 6.59
C GLN A 145 28.36 3.17 7.21
N ILE A 146 27.87 2.68 8.34
CA ILE A 146 26.78 3.32 9.08
C ILE A 146 27.29 4.64 9.69
N ARG A 147 28.41 4.64 10.41
CA ARG A 147 28.99 5.86 11.04
C ARG A 147 29.26 6.98 10.04
N SER A 148 29.86 6.66 8.91
CA SER A 148 30.15 7.64 7.84
C SER A 148 28.89 8.33 7.30
N ARG A 149 27.73 7.66 7.28
CA ARG A 149 26.45 8.27 6.90
C ARG A 149 25.97 9.32 7.91
N TYR A 150 26.25 9.13 9.20
CA TYR A 150 25.90 10.07 10.27
C TYR A 150 26.94 11.18 10.48
N CYS A 151 28.20 10.94 10.14
CA CYS A 151 29.29 11.92 10.29
C CYS A 151 29.48 12.83 9.06
N ARG A 152 28.77 12.60 7.95
CA ARG A 152 28.83 13.48 6.78
C ARG A 152 28.11 14.80 7.10
N PRO A 153 28.79 15.96 7.05
CA PRO A 153 28.09 17.23 7.22
C PRO A 153 27.03 17.36 6.12
N PRO A 154 25.85 17.96 6.42
CA PRO A 154 24.91 18.30 5.36
C PRO A 154 25.66 19.18 4.36
N LEU A 155 25.66 18.78 3.08
CA LEU A 155 26.21 19.60 2.02
C LEU A 155 25.49 20.95 2.10
N SER A 156 26.22 21.96 2.55
CA SER A 156 25.80 23.35 2.48
C SER A 156 25.60 23.65 1.00
N ASN A 157 24.33 23.73 0.59
CA ASN A 157 23.98 24.21 -0.74
C ASN A 157 24.33 25.70 -0.78
N GLU A 158 25.44 26.04 -1.43
CA GLU A 158 25.68 27.37 -2.00
C GLU A 158 24.84 27.57 -3.26
#